data_AF-A0A179UDC2-F1
#
_entry.id   AF-A0A179UDC2-F1
#
_cell.length_a   1.000
_cell.length_b   1.000
_cell.length_c   1.000
_cell.angle_alpha   90.00
_cell.angle_beta   90.00
_cell.angle_gamma   90.00
#
_symmetry.space_group_name_H-M   'P 1'
#
loop_
_entity.id
_entity.type
_entity.pdbx_description
1 polymer ?
#
loop_
_entity_poly.entity_id
_entity_poly.type
_entity_poly.pdbx_seq_one_letter_code
_entity_poly.pdbx_strand_id
1 'polypeptide(L)'
;MPYLAYQTPSSVRLNPPSFSNMTPSATAQVPQQPQPPQQPPQQTANDKVPDLASLGDHIEETTFEQILEMDEDFKREFSRDLVYGFFEQAETTFSDMKKAIKEKDLYKIYQLGHFLKGSSATLGLTKVKEACEKIQNLGAGKDESGTVTEPNKEVSLKNIEKTLNETEKDYKDAVVRLKRFYGEKV
;
A
#
# COMPACT_ATOMS: atom_id res chain seq x y z
N MET A 1 8.01 -44.16 -29.01
CA MET A 1 8.52 -44.91 -27.85
C MET A 1 7.79 -44.44 -26.59
N PRO A 2 6.76 -45.15 -26.11
CA PRO A 2 6.11 -44.88 -24.82
C PRO A 2 6.66 -45.82 -23.72
N TYR A 3 6.25 -45.61 -22.46
CA TYR A 3 6.59 -46.27 -21.17
C TYR A 3 7.40 -45.33 -20.23
N LEU A 4 7.08 -45.13 -18.95
CA LEU A 4 6.31 -45.92 -17.98
C LEU A 4 5.60 -45.01 -16.96
N ALA A 5 4.37 -45.37 -16.63
CA ALA A 5 3.63 -44.90 -15.46
C ALA A 5 4.11 -45.64 -14.20
N TYR A 6 4.08 -44.98 -13.05
CA TYR A 6 4.09 -45.65 -11.75
C TYR A 6 2.88 -45.20 -10.94
N GLN A 7 1.96 -46.15 -10.73
CA GLN A 7 0.92 -46.11 -9.71
C GLN A 7 1.46 -46.67 -8.38
N THR A 8 0.87 -46.17 -7.30
CA THR A 8 1.01 -46.52 -5.87
C THR A 8 0.71 -47.99 -5.53
N PRO A 9 0.96 -48.47 -4.30
CA PRO A 9 -0.19 -48.56 -3.37
C PRO A 9 0.09 -48.38 -1.85
N SER A 10 -0.93 -47.79 -1.20
CA SER A 10 -1.63 -48.25 0.02
C SER A 10 -1.00 -48.21 1.42
N SER A 11 -1.56 -47.28 2.23
CA SER A 11 -2.34 -47.52 3.46
C SER A 11 -1.75 -48.34 4.61
N VAL A 12 -1.70 -47.76 5.82
CA VAL A 12 -2.47 -48.21 7.03
C VAL A 12 -2.61 -47.03 8.03
N ARG A 13 -3.84 -46.88 8.54
CA ARG A 13 -4.33 -45.94 9.57
C ARG A 13 -3.66 -46.15 10.95
N LEU A 14 -3.79 -45.17 11.86
CA LEU A 14 -4.53 -45.30 13.14
C LEU A 14 -4.44 -44.00 13.97
N ASN A 15 -5.61 -43.42 14.28
CA ASN A 15 -5.91 -42.57 15.44
C ASN A 15 -6.68 -43.48 16.45
N PRO A 16 -6.98 -43.14 17.72
CA PRO A 16 -6.50 -42.10 18.66
C PRO A 16 -6.14 -42.74 20.06
N PRO A 17 -6.19 -42.06 21.24
CA PRO A 17 -7.46 -41.72 21.89
C PRO A 17 -7.52 -40.35 22.62
N SER A 18 -8.76 -39.97 22.89
CA SER A 18 -9.22 -38.82 23.69
C SER A 18 -9.00 -39.04 25.20
N PHE A 19 -8.70 -37.97 25.94
CA PHE A 19 -8.78 -37.96 27.40
C PHE A 19 -9.71 -36.83 27.86
N SER A 20 -10.85 -37.22 28.43
CA SER A 20 -11.75 -36.39 29.23
C SER A 20 -11.39 -36.46 30.72
N ASN A 21 -11.86 -35.44 31.46
CA ASN A 21 -11.92 -35.25 32.92
C ASN A 21 -10.63 -34.61 33.51
N MET A 22 -10.67 -33.61 34.39
CA MET A 22 -11.46 -33.45 35.61
C MET A 22 -11.59 -31.97 36.05
N THR A 23 -12.61 -31.70 36.86
CA THR A 23 -12.82 -30.50 37.68
C THR A 23 -11.69 -30.21 38.67
N PRO A 24 -11.53 -28.96 39.13
CA PRO A 24 -10.96 -28.68 40.45
C PRO A 24 -12.03 -28.15 41.42
N SER A 25 -12.13 -28.79 42.58
CA SER A 25 -12.84 -28.31 43.76
C SER A 25 -11.83 -27.99 44.87
N ALA A 26 -12.14 -26.95 45.65
CA ALA A 26 -11.53 -26.50 46.90
C ALA A 26 -10.13 -25.87 46.84
N THR A 27 -10.08 -24.54 47.00
CA THR A 27 -8.89 -23.81 47.45
C THR A 27 -9.25 -23.04 48.72
N ALA A 28 -8.46 -23.28 49.77
CA ALA A 28 -8.53 -22.62 51.06
C ALA A 28 -8.36 -21.10 50.92
N GLN A 29 -9.17 -20.34 51.65
CA GLN A 29 -9.12 -18.89 51.70
C GLN A 29 -7.86 -18.42 52.44
N VAL A 30 -6.98 -17.73 51.72
CA VAL A 30 -5.88 -16.93 52.28
C VAL A 30 -6.44 -15.55 52.62
N PRO A 31 -6.18 -14.96 53.81
CA PRO A 31 -6.68 -13.63 54.16
C PRO A 31 -6.07 -12.56 53.24
N GLN A 32 -6.93 -11.79 52.57
CA GLN A 32 -6.50 -10.67 51.72
C GLN A 32 -6.06 -9.49 52.59
N GLN A 33 -4.79 -9.10 52.50
CA GLN A 33 -4.34 -7.77 52.92
C GLN A 33 -4.94 -6.71 51.99
N PRO A 34 -5.31 -5.51 52.49
CA PRO A 34 -5.78 -4.42 51.64
C PRO A 34 -4.70 -4.02 50.64
N GLN A 35 -4.98 -4.18 49.35
CA GLN A 35 -4.13 -3.62 48.31
C GLN A 35 -4.26 -2.08 48.33
N PRO A 36 -3.15 -1.33 48.21
CA PRO A 36 -3.21 0.11 47.97
C PRO A 36 -4.04 0.38 46.72
N PRO A 37 -4.79 1.50 46.64
CA PRO A 37 -5.62 1.81 45.49
C PRO A 37 -4.75 1.80 44.22
N GLN A 38 -5.05 0.87 43.31
CA GLN A 38 -4.46 0.85 41.99
C GLN A 38 -4.87 2.14 41.29
N GLN A 39 -3.91 3.03 41.06
CA GLN A 39 -4.11 4.16 40.17
C GLN A 39 -4.50 3.60 38.79
N PRO A 40 -5.46 4.22 38.09
CA PRO A 40 -5.77 3.83 36.72
C PRO A 40 -4.48 3.83 35.89
N PRO A 41 -4.33 2.95 34.89
CA PRO A 41 -3.12 2.86 34.09
C PRO A 41 -2.70 4.25 33.64
N GLN A 42 -1.52 4.69 34.08
CA GLN A 42 -0.91 5.92 33.60
C GLN A 42 -0.66 5.71 32.10
N GLN A 43 -1.55 6.30 31.30
CA GLN A 43 -1.34 6.48 29.87
C GLN A 43 -0.06 7.29 29.70
N THR A 44 1.00 6.61 29.27
CA THR A 44 2.22 7.26 28.77
C THR A 44 1.82 8.13 27.59
N ALA A 45 1.90 9.44 27.79
CA ALA A 45 1.63 10.43 26.78
C ALA A 45 2.69 10.33 25.65
N ASN A 46 2.31 9.71 24.52
CA ASN A 46 2.60 10.13 23.12
C ASN A 46 2.49 9.02 22.05
N ASP A 47 1.86 7.87 22.30
CA ASP A 47 1.54 6.93 21.22
C ASP A 47 0.17 7.28 20.58
N LYS A 48 0.09 8.44 19.91
CA LYS A 48 -1.02 8.65 18.97
C LYS A 48 -0.70 7.82 17.73
N VAL A 49 -1.37 6.67 17.58
CA VAL A 49 -1.57 6.06 16.27
C VAL A 49 -2.01 7.18 15.33
N PRO A 50 -1.26 7.48 14.26
CA PRO A 50 -1.61 8.57 13.37
C PRO A 50 -3.01 8.30 12.79
N ASP A 51 -3.89 9.28 12.91
CA ASP A 51 -5.27 9.18 12.49
C ASP A 51 -5.32 8.99 10.96
N LEU A 52 -5.82 7.85 10.49
CA LEU A 52 -5.92 7.53 9.07
C LEU A 52 -6.74 8.60 8.32
N ALA A 53 -7.73 9.20 8.99
CA ALA A 53 -8.54 10.29 8.47
C ALA A 53 -7.70 11.54 8.11
N SER A 54 -6.51 11.70 8.69
CA SER A 54 -5.59 12.80 8.35
C SER A 54 -5.00 12.70 6.93
N LEU A 55 -5.03 11.50 6.33
CA LEU A 55 -4.61 11.26 4.96
C LEU A 55 -5.62 11.82 3.94
N GLY A 56 -6.91 11.89 4.33
CA GLY A 56 -8.00 12.42 3.50
C GLY A 56 -8.13 11.73 2.14
N ASP A 57 -8.74 12.40 1.17
CA ASP A 57 -9.08 11.84 -0.15
C ASP A 57 -7.87 11.51 -1.06
N HIS A 58 -6.64 11.59 -0.55
CA HIS A 58 -5.43 11.24 -1.31
C HIS A 58 -5.09 9.77 -1.21
N ILE A 59 -5.52 9.10 -0.14
CA ILE A 59 -5.18 7.72 0.18
C ILE A 59 -6.47 6.96 0.47
N GLU A 60 -6.63 5.83 -0.20
CA GLU A 60 -7.72 4.92 0.03
C GLU A 60 -7.46 4.16 1.34
N GLU A 61 -8.27 4.45 2.35
CA GLU A 61 -8.06 3.99 3.72
C GLU A 61 -7.99 2.46 3.83
N THR A 62 -8.84 1.72 3.11
CA THR A 62 -8.89 0.25 3.28
C THR A 62 -7.63 -0.44 2.73
N THR A 63 -7.10 0.03 1.59
CA THR A 63 -5.81 -0.45 1.06
C THR A 63 -4.67 -0.09 2.00
N PHE A 64 -4.64 1.12 2.54
CA PHE A 64 -3.55 1.54 3.42
C PHE A 64 -3.61 0.85 4.78
N GLU A 65 -4.81 0.62 5.33
CA GLU A 65 -5.01 -0.14 6.57
C GLU A 65 -4.47 -1.57 6.44
N GLN A 66 -4.72 -2.25 5.32
CA GLN A 66 -4.15 -3.58 5.05
C GLN A 66 -2.61 -3.58 5.07
N ILE A 67 -1.98 -2.51 4.57
CA ILE A 67 -0.52 -2.36 4.65
C ILE A 67 -0.07 -2.19 6.10
N LEU A 68 -0.81 -1.39 6.89
CA LEU A 68 -0.52 -1.18 8.31
C LEU A 68 -0.70 -2.45 9.14
N GLU A 69 -1.64 -3.32 8.77
CA GLU A 69 -1.83 -4.64 9.42
C GLU A 69 -0.63 -5.59 9.22
N MET A 70 0.22 -5.32 8.22
CA MET A 70 1.45 -6.08 7.99
C MET A 70 2.62 -5.65 8.87
N ASP A 71 2.53 -4.52 9.58
CA ASP A 71 3.56 -4.09 10.52
C ASP A 71 3.56 -4.98 11.78
N GLU A 72 4.74 -5.41 12.22
CA GLU A 72 4.90 -6.25 13.41
C GLU A 72 4.65 -5.49 14.72
N ASP A 73 4.93 -4.19 14.75
CA ASP A 73 4.79 -3.34 15.92
C ASP A 73 4.43 -1.89 15.56
N PHE A 74 4.33 -1.05 16.59
CA PHE A 74 3.98 0.36 16.47
C PHE A 74 5.06 1.22 15.78
N LYS A 75 6.26 0.69 15.51
CA LYS A 75 7.31 1.43 14.79
C LYS A 75 7.01 1.57 13.30
N ARG A 76 6.06 0.78 12.78
CA ARG A 76 5.55 0.88 11.40
C ARG A 76 6.66 0.78 10.34
N GLU A 77 7.69 -0.04 10.60
CA GLU A 77 8.89 -0.07 9.76
C GLU A 77 8.58 -0.57 8.34
N PHE A 78 7.76 -1.62 8.20
CA PHE A 78 7.42 -2.17 6.89
C PHE A 78 6.61 -1.18 6.05
N SER A 79 5.53 -0.63 6.61
CA SER A 79 4.68 0.31 5.88
C SER A 79 5.43 1.60 5.55
N ARG A 80 6.26 2.10 6.48
CA ARG A 80 7.13 3.25 6.23
C ARG A 80 8.11 2.96 5.10
N ASP A 81 8.86 1.87 5.14
CA ASP A 81 9.86 1.57 4.12
C ASP A 81 9.21 1.41 2.73
N LEU A 82 8.02 0.80 2.67
CA LEU A 82 7.23 0.71 1.43
C LEU A 82 6.84 2.09 0.89
N VAL A 83 6.37 2.98 1.75
CA VAL A 83 5.98 4.36 1.39
C VAL A 83 7.17 5.18 0.92
N TYR A 84 8.31 5.11 1.60
CA TYR A 84 9.50 5.88 1.23
C TYR A 84 10.15 5.33 -0.04
N GLY A 85 10.14 4.00 -0.23
CA GLY A 85 10.53 3.39 -1.50
C GLY A 85 9.66 3.87 -2.67
N PHE A 86 8.35 4.03 -2.45
CA PHE A 86 7.48 4.65 -3.46
C PHE A 86 7.85 6.10 -3.76
N PHE A 87 8.23 6.91 -2.77
CA PHE A 87 8.61 8.31 -3.02
C PHE A 87 9.79 8.41 -3.99
N GLU A 88 10.85 7.63 -3.75
CA GLU A 88 12.02 7.58 -4.63
C GLU A 88 11.65 7.11 -6.05
N GLN A 89 10.80 6.07 -6.13
CA GLN A 89 10.31 5.55 -7.39
C GLN A 89 9.47 6.58 -8.16
N ALA A 90 8.59 7.31 -7.48
CA ALA A 90 7.74 8.32 -8.07
C ALA A 90 8.56 9.51 -8.61
N GLU A 91 9.49 10.04 -7.82
CA GLU A 91 10.36 11.15 -8.24
C GLU A 91 11.21 10.79 -9.45
N THR A 92 11.81 9.59 -9.45
CA THR A 92 12.57 9.07 -10.59
C THR A 92 11.68 8.96 -11.82
N THR A 93 10.49 8.38 -11.66
CA THR A 93 9.55 8.18 -12.77
C THR A 93 9.05 9.49 -13.35
N PHE A 94 8.72 10.49 -12.53
CA PHE A 94 8.32 11.82 -13.02
C PHE A 94 9.44 12.53 -13.77
N SER A 95 10.67 12.44 -13.29
CA SER A 95 11.85 12.94 -14.00
C SER A 95 12.01 12.27 -15.36
N ASP A 96 11.85 10.95 -15.44
CA ASP A 96 11.98 10.22 -16.71
C ASP A 96 10.81 10.48 -17.66
N MET A 97 9.58 10.68 -17.14
CA MET A 97 8.45 11.13 -17.95
C MET A 97 8.73 12.50 -18.58
N LYS A 98 9.30 13.46 -17.82
CA LYS A 98 9.69 14.78 -18.34
C LYS A 98 10.73 14.68 -19.46
N LYS A 99 11.69 13.75 -19.34
CA LYS A 99 12.66 13.49 -20.42
C LYS A 99 11.98 12.91 -21.66
N ALA A 100 11.15 11.88 -21.48
CA ALA A 100 10.43 11.25 -22.57
C ALA A 100 9.48 12.21 -23.30
N ILE A 101 8.86 13.17 -22.59
CA ILE A 101 8.07 14.26 -23.20
C ILE A 101 8.93 15.11 -24.13
N LYS A 102 10.14 15.52 -23.69
CA LYS A 102 11.09 16.30 -24.51
C LYS A 102 11.55 15.54 -25.74
N GLU A 103 11.77 14.24 -25.59
CA GLU A 103 12.16 13.32 -26.67
C GLU A 103 10.96 12.92 -27.55
N LYS A 104 9.74 13.32 -27.17
CA LYS A 104 8.48 12.93 -27.80
C LYS A 104 8.30 11.41 -27.86
N ASP A 105 8.78 10.66 -26.88
CA ASP A 105 8.66 9.20 -26.82
C ASP A 105 7.37 8.77 -26.08
N LEU A 106 6.28 8.65 -26.84
CA LEU A 106 4.98 8.21 -26.30
C LEU A 106 5.01 6.79 -25.75
N TYR A 107 5.81 5.89 -26.34
CA TYR A 107 5.88 4.51 -25.89
C TYR A 107 6.57 4.42 -24.53
N LYS A 108 7.65 5.17 -24.33
CA LYS A 108 8.30 5.27 -23.02
C LYS A 108 7.36 5.89 -21.99
N ILE A 109 6.60 6.93 -22.34
CA ILE A 109 5.60 7.52 -21.45
C ILE A 109 4.53 6.50 -21.05
N TYR A 110 4.01 5.73 -22.02
CA TYR A 110 3.06 4.64 -21.75
C TYR A 110 3.60 3.66 -20.71
N GLN A 111 4.84 3.20 -20.88
CA GLN A 111 5.48 2.26 -19.95
C GLN A 111 5.66 2.87 -18.55
N LEU A 112 6.11 4.12 -18.47
CA LEU A 112 6.29 4.83 -17.19
C LEU A 112 4.94 5.04 -16.48
N GLY A 113 3.89 5.39 -17.23
CA GLY A 113 2.54 5.54 -16.69
C GLY A 113 2.01 4.22 -16.13
N HIS A 114 2.17 3.12 -16.85
CA HIS A 114 1.79 1.79 -16.38
C HIS A 114 2.54 1.39 -15.10
N PHE A 115 3.85 1.62 -15.06
CA PHE A 115 4.69 1.28 -13.92
C PHE A 115 4.27 2.04 -12.65
N LEU A 116 4.13 3.37 -12.74
CA LEU A 116 3.77 4.18 -11.58
C LEU A 116 2.30 4.00 -11.16
N LYS A 117 1.40 3.69 -12.11
CA LYS A 117 0.01 3.28 -11.81
C LYS A 117 -0.02 2.05 -10.90
N GLY A 118 0.77 1.02 -11.23
CA GLY A 118 0.82 -0.21 -10.42
C GLY A 118 1.31 0.07 -8.99
N SER A 119 2.40 0.80 -8.87
CA SER A 119 3.01 1.11 -7.57
C SER A 119 2.14 2.02 -6.70
N SER A 120 1.50 3.04 -7.30
CA SER A 120 0.56 3.92 -6.58
C SER A 120 -0.72 3.19 -6.14
N ALA A 121 -1.20 2.23 -6.93
CA ALA A 121 -2.35 1.40 -6.55
C ALA A 121 -2.07 0.55 -5.30
N THR A 122 -0.86 0.02 -5.15
CA THR A 122 -0.46 -0.75 -3.97
C THR A 122 -0.60 0.04 -2.68
N LEU A 123 -0.33 1.35 -2.70
CA LEU A 123 -0.42 2.23 -1.53
C LEU A 123 -1.78 2.94 -1.39
N GLY A 124 -2.76 2.65 -2.25
CA GLY A 124 -4.05 3.33 -2.23
C GLY A 124 -4.01 4.80 -2.69
N LEU A 125 -2.94 5.24 -3.35
CA LEU A 125 -2.76 6.63 -3.81
C LEU A 125 -3.64 6.93 -5.04
N THR A 126 -4.95 7.06 -4.81
CA THR A 126 -5.97 7.00 -5.86
C THR A 126 -5.81 8.09 -6.92
N LYS A 127 -5.55 9.34 -6.52
CA LYS A 127 -5.33 10.45 -7.47
C LYS A 127 -4.11 10.22 -8.36
N VAL A 128 -3.01 9.74 -7.78
CA VAL A 128 -1.78 9.44 -8.53
C VAL A 128 -2.02 8.27 -9.48
N LYS A 129 -2.70 7.21 -9.02
CA LYS A 129 -3.09 6.05 -9.84
C LYS A 129 -3.91 6.46 -11.05
N GLU A 130 -4.97 7.24 -10.85
CA GLU A 130 -5.86 7.70 -11.93
C GLU A 130 -5.14 8.58 -12.93
N ALA A 131 -4.29 9.49 -12.47
CA ALA A 131 -3.54 10.33 -13.38
C ALA A 131 -2.47 9.55 -14.16
N CYS A 132 -1.84 8.56 -13.54
CA CYS A 132 -0.93 7.63 -14.24
C CYS A 132 -1.66 6.78 -15.29
N GLU A 133 -2.92 6.40 -15.04
CA GLU A 133 -3.77 5.72 -16.02
C GLU A 133 -4.09 6.63 -17.21
N LYS A 134 -4.40 7.91 -16.99
CA LYS A 134 -4.56 8.89 -18.07
C LYS A 134 -3.27 9.04 -18.89
N ILE A 135 -2.12 9.19 -18.21
CA ILE A 135 -0.81 9.28 -18.87
C ILE A 135 -0.52 8.03 -19.70
N GLN A 136 -0.82 6.84 -19.16
CA GLN A 136 -0.70 5.57 -19.88
C GLN A 136 -1.57 5.59 -21.15
N ASN A 137 -2.85 5.96 -21.04
CA ASN A 137 -3.78 6.00 -22.18
C ASN A 137 -3.31 6.99 -23.26
N LEU A 138 -2.91 8.20 -22.85
CA LEU A 138 -2.38 9.23 -23.76
C LEU A 138 -1.08 8.76 -24.44
N GLY A 139 -0.19 8.09 -23.71
CA GLY A 139 1.02 7.47 -24.26
C GLY A 139 0.73 6.35 -25.26
N ALA A 140 -0.42 5.69 -25.14
CA ALA A 140 -0.89 4.70 -26.11
C ALA A 140 -1.53 5.32 -27.38
N GLY A 141 -1.49 6.66 -27.54
CA GLY A 141 -2.12 7.35 -28.65
C GLY A 141 -3.65 7.36 -28.54
N LYS A 142 -4.17 7.43 -27.31
CA LYS A 142 -5.60 7.51 -27.02
C LYS A 142 -5.94 8.79 -26.26
N ASP A 143 -7.22 9.04 -26.08
CA ASP A 143 -7.72 10.06 -25.16
C ASP A 143 -7.53 9.65 -23.70
N GLU A 144 -7.84 10.55 -22.76
CA GLU A 144 -7.69 10.29 -21.31
C GLU A 144 -8.48 9.05 -20.85
N SER A 145 -9.64 8.77 -21.46
CA SER A 145 -10.46 7.61 -21.12
C SER A 145 -9.92 6.29 -21.66
N GLY A 146 -8.99 6.33 -22.63
CA GLY A 146 -8.45 5.14 -23.29
C GLY A 146 -9.41 4.48 -24.28
N THR A 147 -10.49 5.16 -24.66
CA THR A 147 -11.56 4.63 -25.52
C THR A 147 -11.49 5.16 -26.96
N VAL A 148 -11.00 6.38 -27.13
CA VAL A 148 -10.91 7.05 -28.44
C VAL A 148 -9.44 7.19 -28.83
N THR A 149 -9.12 6.89 -30.09
CA THR A 149 -7.77 7.12 -30.63
C THR A 149 -7.51 8.62 -30.80
N GLU A 150 -6.35 9.08 -30.35
CA GLU A 150 -5.85 10.44 -30.60
C GLU A 150 -4.80 10.38 -31.72
N PRO A 151 -5.13 10.78 -32.96
CA PRO A 151 -4.19 10.73 -34.08
C PRO A 151 -3.09 11.80 -34.00
N ASN A 152 -3.28 12.86 -33.22
CA ASN A 152 -2.34 13.96 -33.11
C ASN A 152 -1.42 13.79 -31.88
N LYS A 153 -0.19 13.36 -32.17
CA LYS A 153 0.87 13.16 -31.17
C LYS A 153 1.13 14.41 -30.31
N GLU A 154 1.11 15.59 -30.89
CA GLU A 154 1.32 16.86 -30.18
C GLU A 154 0.19 17.15 -29.18
N VAL A 155 -1.05 16.74 -29.48
CA VAL A 155 -2.18 16.83 -28.54
C VAL A 155 -1.96 15.87 -27.37
N SER A 156 -1.59 14.61 -27.64
CA SER A 156 -1.26 13.65 -26.57
C SER A 156 -0.16 14.18 -25.66
N LEU A 157 0.95 14.68 -26.22
CA LEU A 157 2.07 15.22 -25.45
C LEU A 157 1.67 16.41 -24.58
N LYS A 158 0.87 17.33 -25.11
CA LYS A 158 0.35 18.48 -24.33
C LYS A 158 -0.53 18.04 -23.17
N ASN A 159 -1.41 17.06 -23.39
CA ASN A 159 -2.28 16.53 -22.35
C ASN A 159 -1.50 15.72 -21.30
N ILE A 160 -0.46 14.98 -21.71
CA ILE A 160 0.46 14.28 -20.82
C ILE A 160 1.18 15.29 -19.92
N GLU A 161 1.75 16.35 -20.49
CA GLU A 161 2.46 17.39 -19.73
C GLU A 161 1.53 18.07 -18.71
N LYS A 162 0.31 18.42 -19.13
CA LYS A 162 -0.71 18.95 -18.21
C LYS A 162 -1.00 17.98 -17.07
N THR A 163 -1.33 16.73 -17.38
CA THR A 163 -1.68 15.70 -16.40
C THR A 163 -0.51 15.43 -15.44
N LEU A 164 0.72 15.37 -15.95
CA LEU A 164 1.93 15.19 -15.13
C LEU A 164 2.13 16.33 -14.13
N ASN A 165 1.95 17.58 -14.57
CA ASN A 165 2.07 18.75 -13.69
C ASN A 165 1.00 18.80 -12.60
N GLU A 166 -0.21 18.31 -12.89
CA GLU A 166 -1.29 18.17 -11.90
C GLU A 166 -0.95 17.04 -10.91
N THR A 167 -0.55 15.87 -11.42
CA THR A 167 -0.17 14.71 -10.61
C THR A 167 0.97 15.00 -9.65
N GLU A 168 1.99 15.76 -10.07
CA GLU A 168 3.10 16.14 -9.18
C GLU A 168 2.66 16.98 -7.98
N LYS A 169 1.56 17.74 -8.11
CA LYS A 169 0.99 18.49 -6.97
C LYS A 169 0.25 17.55 -6.02
N ASP A 170 -0.63 16.70 -6.57
CA ASP A 170 -1.35 15.69 -5.78
C ASP A 170 -0.40 14.74 -5.04
N TYR A 171 0.69 14.36 -5.70
CA TYR A 171 1.77 13.56 -5.12
C TYR A 171 2.45 14.29 -3.96
N LYS A 172 2.85 15.56 -4.13
CA LYS A 172 3.48 16.33 -3.05
C LYS A 172 2.57 16.48 -1.84
N ASP A 173 1.28 16.70 -2.06
CA ASP A 173 0.30 16.77 -0.98
C ASP A 173 0.20 15.43 -0.25
N ALA A 174 0.19 14.31 -0.97
CA ALA A 174 0.22 12.98 -0.38
C ALA A 174 1.51 12.71 0.42
N VAL A 175 2.67 13.09 -0.12
CA VAL A 175 3.99 12.97 0.57
C VAL A 175 3.96 13.71 1.90
N VAL A 176 3.49 14.96 1.92
CA VAL A 176 3.41 15.76 3.16
C VAL A 176 2.53 15.08 4.20
N ARG A 177 1.37 14.55 3.77
CA ARG A 177 0.45 13.85 4.68
C ARG A 177 1.05 12.56 5.23
N LEU A 178 1.67 11.75 4.38
CA LEU A 178 2.32 10.51 4.77
C LEU A 178 3.53 10.75 5.68
N LYS A 179 4.36 11.75 5.39
CA LYS A 179 5.47 12.14 6.26
C LYS A 179 4.98 12.56 7.65
N ARG A 180 3.94 13.38 7.70
CA ARG A 180 3.29 13.78 8.96
C ARG A 180 2.69 12.56 9.68
N PHE A 181 2.06 11.65 8.94
CA PHE A 181 1.53 10.39 9.47
C PHE A 181 2.65 9.61 10.17
N TYR A 182 3.82 9.46 9.54
CA TYR A 182 4.98 8.81 10.16
C TYR A 182 5.76 9.67 11.18
N GLY A 183 5.20 10.82 11.61
CA GLY A 183 5.77 11.64 12.68
C GLY A 183 6.88 12.62 12.25
N GLU A 184 7.12 12.79 10.95
CA GLU A 184 8.07 13.80 10.46
C GLU A 184 7.50 15.22 10.58
N LYS A 185 8.40 16.19 10.81
CA LYS A 185 8.07 17.62 10.73
C LYS A 185 8.23 18.08 9.28
N VAL A 186 7.11 18.43 8.66
CA VAL A 186 7.00 18.87 7.25
C VAL A 186 6.30 20.21 7.12
#